data_AF-A0A5L4FDU4-F1
#
_entry.id   AF-A0A5L4FDU4-F1
#
_cell.length_a   1.000
_cell.length_b   1.000
_cell.length_c   1.000
_cell.angle_alpha   90.00
_cell.angle_beta   90.00
_cell.angle_gamma   90.00
#
_symmetry.space_group_name_H-M   'P 1'
#
loop_
_entity.id
_entity.type
_entity.pdbx_description
1 polymer ?
#
loop_
_entity_poly.entity_id
_entity_poly.type
_entity_poly.pdbx_seq_one_letter_code
_entity_poly.pdbx_strand_id
1 'polypeptide(L)'
;MKIKKTTIEKDIFKQKLEESGLNVELFAELVCTTKQMIEYHWLGERGYTIPHYVEPILNLLIELKVCYGASFDFLKREEKLQNNKDIKGLEESKEVLYLAKENKALEAKITNLKEKLINLKR
;
A
#
# COMPACT_ATOMS: atom_id res chain seq x y z
N MET A 1 12.95 -24.47 11.78
CA MET A 1 11.84 -23.88 12.55
C MET A 1 10.69 -23.56 11.62
N LYS A 2 9.53 -24.21 11.77
CA LYS A 2 8.31 -23.75 11.10
C LYS A 2 7.83 -22.52 11.87
N ILE A 3 7.98 -21.33 11.30
CA ILE A 3 7.35 -20.12 11.85
C ILE A 3 5.85 -20.41 11.79
N LYS A 4 5.21 -20.65 12.95
CA LYS A 4 3.75 -20.63 13.04
C LYS A 4 3.34 -19.21 12.67
N LYS A 5 2.95 -19.00 11.41
CA LYS A 5 2.34 -17.75 11.01
C LYS A 5 1.00 -17.70 11.74
N THR A 6 0.94 -16.93 12.81
CA THR A 6 -0.29 -16.63 13.53
C THR A 6 -1.04 -15.58 12.73
N THR A 7 -2.31 -15.84 12.49
CA THR A 7 -3.22 -14.88 11.88
C THR A 7 -3.76 -13.99 12.98
N ILE A 8 -3.91 -12.70 12.67
CA ILE A 8 -4.56 -11.74 13.56
C ILE A 8 -5.96 -12.22 13.95
N GLU A 9 -6.29 -12.12 15.24
CA GLU A 9 -7.61 -12.45 15.72
C GLU A 9 -8.65 -11.44 15.22
N LYS A 10 -9.88 -11.90 15.03
CA LYS A 10 -10.97 -11.09 14.47
C LYS A 10 -11.24 -9.80 15.26
N ASP A 11 -11.20 -9.88 16.58
CA ASP A 11 -11.48 -8.72 17.44
C ASP A 11 -10.32 -7.70 17.36
N ILE A 12 -9.08 -8.18 17.31
CA ILE A 12 -7.89 -7.34 17.11
C ILE A 12 -7.94 -6.69 15.72
N PHE A 13 -8.36 -7.41 14.69
CA PHE A 13 -8.53 -6.85 13.34
C PHE A 13 -9.57 -5.72 13.33
N LYS A 14 -10.73 -5.91 13.96
CA LYS A 14 -11.76 -4.86 14.06
C LYS A 14 -11.21 -3.62 14.77
N GLN A 15 -10.57 -3.81 15.92
CA GLN A 15 -9.97 -2.73 16.67
C GLN A 15 -8.94 -1.95 15.83
N LYS A 16 -8.01 -2.64 15.17
CA LYS A 16 -6.99 -2.00 14.34
C LYS A 16 -7.58 -1.30 13.12
N LEU A 17 -8.64 -1.83 12.52
CA LEU A 17 -9.33 -1.16 11.43
C LEU A 17 -9.98 0.15 11.90
N GLU A 18 -10.62 0.16 13.06
CA GLU A 18 -11.17 1.37 13.68
C GLU A 18 -10.07 2.37 14.04
N GLU A 19 -8.96 1.92 14.63
CA GLU A 19 -7.78 2.74 14.94
C GLU A 19 -7.18 3.36 13.69
N SER A 20 -7.15 2.62 12.58
CA SER A 20 -6.74 3.13 11.27
C SER A 20 -7.69 4.20 10.75
N GLY A 21 -8.95 4.28 11.20
CA GLY A 21 -9.93 5.26 10.70
C GLY A 21 -10.33 5.07 9.23
N LEU A 22 -9.96 3.95 8.61
CA LEU A 22 -10.43 3.57 7.28
C LEU A 22 -11.78 2.88 7.38
N ASN A 23 -12.63 3.13 6.39
CA ASN A 23 -13.81 2.30 6.22
C ASN A 23 -13.44 0.95 5.57
N VAL A 24 -14.33 -0.03 5.70
CA VAL A 24 -14.10 -1.39 5.18
C VAL A 24 -13.90 -1.42 3.67
N GLU A 25 -14.55 -0.52 2.94
CA GLU A 25 -14.52 -0.48 1.48
C GLU A 25 -13.15 -0.04 0.95
N LEU A 26 -12.63 1.08 1.44
CA LEU A 26 -11.28 1.56 1.12
C LEU A 26 -10.22 0.55 1.58
N PHE A 27 -10.41 -0.07 2.73
CA PHE A 27 -9.51 -1.10 3.19
C PHE A 27 -9.51 -2.33 2.28
N ALA A 28 -10.68 -2.72 1.76
CA ALA A 28 -10.81 -3.83 0.81
C ALA A 28 -10.01 -3.56 -0.48
N GLU A 29 -10.11 -2.34 -1.02
CA GLU A 29 -9.36 -1.92 -2.20
C GLU A 29 -7.85 -1.98 -1.95
N LEU A 30 -7.39 -1.45 -0.81
CA LEU A 30 -5.97 -1.45 -0.42
C LEU A 30 -5.38 -2.85 -0.33
N VAL A 31 -6.13 -3.82 0.19
CA VAL A 31 -5.68 -5.21 0.34
C VAL A 31 -6.08 -6.09 -0.86
N CYS A 32 -6.52 -5.49 -1.96
CA CYS A 32 -6.93 -6.13 -3.20
C CYS A 32 -7.96 -7.25 -2.98
N THR A 33 -8.96 -7.00 -2.15
CA THR A 33 -10.06 -7.92 -1.87
C THR A 33 -11.40 -7.22 -2.00
N THR A 34 -12.50 -7.96 -1.79
CA THR A 34 -13.84 -7.38 -1.81
C THR A 34 -14.30 -7.04 -0.40
N LYS A 35 -15.11 -6.00 -0.27
CA LYS A 35 -15.81 -5.67 0.98
C LYS A 35 -16.54 -6.89 1.56
N GLN A 36 -17.19 -7.67 0.69
CA GLN A 36 -17.89 -8.90 1.06
C GLN A 36 -16.95 -9.95 1.66
N MET A 37 -15.72 -10.09 1.14
CA MET A 37 -14.72 -10.98 1.73
C MET A 37 -14.41 -10.57 3.17
N ILE A 38 -14.22 -9.28 3.42
CA ILE A 38 -13.96 -8.80 4.78
C ILE A 38 -15.19 -8.98 5.68
N GLU A 39 -16.36 -8.50 5.26
CA GLU A 39 -17.57 -8.49 6.10
C GLU A 39 -18.09 -9.91 6.41
N TYR A 40 -18.15 -10.79 5.41
CA TYR A 40 -18.76 -12.11 5.57
C TYR A 40 -17.76 -13.22 5.91
N HIS A 41 -16.51 -13.13 5.45
CA HIS A 41 -15.54 -14.20 5.65
C HIS A 41 -14.63 -13.93 6.84
N TRP A 42 -14.08 -12.70 6.95
CA TRP A 42 -13.16 -12.35 8.04
C TRP A 42 -13.91 -11.90 9.31
N LEU A 43 -14.92 -11.06 9.12
CA LEU A 43 -15.74 -10.50 10.20
C LEU A 43 -17.04 -11.27 10.44
N GLY A 44 -17.43 -12.16 9.53
CA GLY A 44 -18.67 -12.92 9.62
C GLY A 44 -18.54 -14.20 10.45
N GLU A 45 -19.58 -15.03 10.40
CA GLU A 45 -19.68 -16.31 11.12
C GLU A 45 -18.95 -17.45 10.42
N ARG A 46 -18.61 -17.28 9.13
CA ARG A 46 -17.92 -18.33 8.36
C ARG A 46 -16.49 -18.59 8.84
N GLY A 47 -15.92 -17.70 9.66
CA GLY A 47 -14.67 -17.96 10.39
C GLY A 47 -13.46 -18.20 9.50
N TYR A 48 -13.39 -17.57 8.33
CA TYR A 48 -12.20 -17.69 7.49
C TYR A 48 -11.02 -16.98 8.14
N THR A 49 -9.87 -17.63 8.04
CA THR A 49 -8.61 -17.11 8.54
C THR A 49 -8.23 -15.82 7.82
N ILE A 50 -8.03 -14.74 8.57
CA ILE A 50 -7.54 -13.46 8.03
C ILE A 50 -6.10 -13.67 7.53
N PRO A 51 -5.75 -13.31 6.28
CA PRO A 51 -4.40 -13.52 5.77
C PRO A 51 -3.32 -12.82 6.60
N HIS A 52 -2.16 -13.44 6.78
CA HIS A 52 -1.07 -12.91 7.62
C HIS A 52 -0.51 -11.54 7.19
N TYR A 53 -0.71 -11.15 5.92
CA TYR A 53 -0.25 -9.86 5.43
C TYR A 53 -1.14 -8.70 5.90
N VAL A 54 -2.35 -8.97 6.38
CA VAL A 54 -3.34 -7.97 6.76
C VAL A 54 -2.89 -7.16 7.97
N GLU A 55 -2.34 -7.82 8.99
CA GLU A 55 -1.91 -7.15 10.21
C GLU A 55 -0.74 -6.17 9.99
N PRO A 56 0.34 -6.52 9.26
CA PRO A 56 1.38 -5.57 8.89
C PRO A 56 0.84 -4.33 8.16
N ILE A 57 -0.14 -4.51 7.26
CA ILE A 57 -0.77 -3.39 6.53
C ILE A 57 -1.53 -2.49 7.49
N LEU A 58 -2.33 -3.05 8.40
CA LEU A 58 -3.06 -2.26 9.40
C LEU A 58 -2.11 -1.47 10.32
N ASN A 59 -1.03 -2.09 10.79
CA ASN A 59 -0.02 -1.41 11.61
C ASN A 59 0.59 -0.23 10.86
N LEU A 60 0.98 -0.43 9.59
CA LEU A 60 1.51 0.64 8.75
C LEU A 60 0.50 1.77 8.57
N LEU A 61 -0.79 1.46 8.36
CA LEU A 61 -1.83 2.47 8.19
C LEU A 61 -2.02 3.29 9.48
N ILE A 62 -2.03 2.64 10.64
CA ILE A 62 -2.10 3.33 11.94
C ILE A 62 -0.87 4.24 12.14
N GLU A 63 0.33 3.74 11.84
CA GLU A 63 1.56 4.55 11.91
C GLU A 63 1.50 5.76 10.98
N LEU A 64 1.03 5.59 9.75
CA LEU A 64 0.85 6.68 8.79
C LEU A 64 -0.17 7.71 9.29
N LYS A 65 -1.26 7.28 9.91
CA LYS A 65 -2.24 8.19 10.53
C LYS A 65 -1.61 9.02 11.65
N VAL A 66 -0.74 8.43 12.46
CA VAL A 66 -0.02 9.14 13.52
C VAL A 66 0.96 10.15 12.94
N CYS A 67 1.71 9.76 11.90
CA CYS A 67 2.74 10.61 11.27
C CYS A 67 2.16 11.78 10.46
N TYR A 68 1.06 11.58 9.74
CA TYR A 68 0.52 12.55 8.79
C TYR A 68 -0.80 13.23 9.23
N GLY A 69 -1.29 12.92 10.44
CA GLY A 69 -2.53 13.45 10.98
C GLY A 69 -3.76 12.60 10.62
N ALA A 70 -4.88 12.88 11.30
CA ALA A 70 -6.07 12.01 11.39
C ALA A 70 -6.80 11.68 10.07
N SER A 71 -6.35 12.18 8.93
CA SER A 71 -7.05 12.03 7.66
C SER A 71 -6.20 11.36 6.57
N PHE A 72 -6.72 10.26 6.03
CA PHE A 72 -6.23 9.62 4.81
C PHE A 72 -6.66 10.35 3.53
N ASP A 73 -6.87 11.67 3.58
CA ASP A 73 -7.19 12.47 2.38
C ASP A 73 -6.05 12.44 1.33
N PHE A 74 -4.87 11.91 1.68
CA PHE A 74 -3.83 11.56 0.70
C PHE A 74 -4.17 10.32 -0.14
N LEU A 75 -4.94 9.36 0.39
CA LEU A 75 -5.42 8.19 -0.38
C LEU A 75 -6.57 8.54 -1.33
N LYS A 76 -7.35 9.57 -1.00
CA LYS A 76 -8.43 10.09 -1.88
C LYS A 76 -7.89 10.90 -3.07
N ARG A 77 -6.57 11.14 -3.16
CA ARG A 77 -5.96 11.96 -4.21
C ARG A 77 -5.64 11.12 -5.45
N GLU A 78 -6.67 10.77 -6.22
CA GLU A 78 -6.48 10.59 -7.66
C GLU A 78 -6.24 11.94 -8.39
N GLU A 79 -6.50 13.09 -7.74
CA GLU A 79 -6.59 14.37 -8.48
C GLU A 79 -5.56 15.47 -8.14
N LYS A 80 -4.56 15.27 -7.27
CA LYS A 80 -3.65 16.38 -6.90
C LYS A 80 -2.17 16.01 -6.74
N LEU A 81 -1.64 15.13 -7.59
CA LEU A 81 -0.19 15.05 -7.82
C LEU A 81 0.35 16.15 -8.76
N GLN A 82 -0.45 17.18 -9.09
CA GLN A 82 0.00 18.32 -9.90
C GLN A 82 0.67 19.45 -9.09
N ASN A 83 0.57 19.47 -7.75
CA ASN A 83 1.02 20.61 -6.94
C ASN A 83 2.36 20.33 -6.23
N ASN A 84 3.42 20.66 -6.95
CA ASN A 84 4.87 20.66 -6.70
C ASN A 84 5.42 21.27 -5.37
N LYS A 85 4.68 21.34 -4.27
CA LYS A 85 5.21 21.89 -2.99
C LYS A 85 5.49 20.85 -1.91
N ASP A 86 4.70 19.79 -1.82
CA ASP A 86 4.90 18.75 -0.80
C ASP A 86 5.97 17.72 -1.20
N ILE A 87 6.28 17.62 -2.50
CA ILE A 87 7.34 16.74 -3.02
C ILE A 87 8.74 17.24 -2.63
N LYS A 88 8.93 18.56 -2.45
CA LYS A 88 10.24 19.13 -2.07
C LYS A 88 10.77 18.59 -0.73
N GLY A 89 9.90 18.35 0.25
CA GLY A 89 10.30 17.75 1.52
C GLY A 89 10.63 16.25 1.41
N LEU A 90 10.03 15.55 0.45
CA LEU A 90 10.35 14.15 0.14
C LEU A 90 11.61 14.02 -0.73
N GLU A 91 11.87 14.97 -1.63
CA GLU A 91 13.11 15.08 -2.42
C GLU A 91 14.35 15.33 -1.54
N GLU A 92 14.19 15.79 -0.31
CA GLU A 92 15.28 15.93 0.66
C GLU A 92 15.59 14.61 1.40
N SER A 93 14.72 13.60 1.29
CA SER A 93 14.98 12.27 1.83
C SER A 93 15.95 11.50 0.92
N LYS A 94 17.12 11.14 1.47
CA LYS A 94 18.19 10.41 0.75
C LYS A 94 17.70 9.14 0.06
N GLU A 95 16.70 8.48 0.63
CA GLU A 95 16.11 7.25 0.11
C GLU A 95 15.23 7.50 -1.13
N VAL A 96 14.47 8.59 -1.13
CA VAL A 96 13.67 9.01 -2.30
C VAL A 96 14.57 9.46 -3.44
N LEU A 97 15.66 10.20 -3.16
CA LEU A 97 16.66 10.55 -4.18
C LEU A 97 17.36 9.33 -4.76
N TYR A 98 17.62 8.32 -3.93
CA TYR A 98 18.21 7.07 -4.38
C TYR A 98 17.27 6.31 -5.31
N LEU A 99 16.01 6.11 -4.89
CA LEU A 99 14.98 5.44 -5.70
C LEU A 99 14.67 6.20 -6.99
N ALA A 100 14.66 7.54 -6.97
CA ALA A 100 14.46 8.35 -8.16
C ALA A 100 15.62 8.20 -9.17
N LYS A 101 16.87 8.13 -8.69
CA LYS A 101 18.03 7.87 -9.55
C LYS A 101 18.00 6.47 -10.13
N GLU A 102 17.60 5.48 -9.33
CA GLU A 102 17.48 4.10 -9.78
C GLU A 102 16.38 3.94 -10.84
N ASN A 103 15.20 4.53 -10.63
CA ASN A 103 14.11 4.55 -11.62
C ASN A 103 14.54 5.20 -12.93
N LYS A 104 15.22 6.34 -12.89
CA LYS A 104 15.71 7.00 -14.10
C LYS A 104 16.73 6.13 -14.86
N ALA A 105 17.58 5.39 -14.14
CA ALA A 105 18.51 4.45 -14.76
C ALA A 105 17.79 3.23 -15.38
N LEU A 106 16.71 2.76 -14.74
CA LEU A 106 15.87 1.67 -15.27
C LEU A 106 15.10 2.11 -16.52
N GLU A 107 14.54 3.32 -16.54
CA GLU A 107 13.87 3.88 -17.72
C GLU A 107 14.82 3.98 -18.91
N ALA A 108 16.05 4.47 -18.70
CA ALA A 108 17.06 4.53 -19.75
C ALA A 108 17.42 3.13 -20.29
N LYS A 109 17.53 2.13 -19.41
CA LYS A 109 17.75 0.72 -19.81
C LYS A 109 16.58 0.18 -20.61
N ILE A 110 15.34 0.44 -20.20
CA ILE A 110 14.13 0.01 -20.92
C ILE A 110 14.10 0.62 -22.32
N THR A 111 14.37 1.92 -22.44
CA THR A 111 14.41 2.61 -23.73
C THR A 111 15.46 2.02 -24.65
N ASN A 112 16.68 1.79 -24.15
CA ASN A 112 17.76 1.16 -24.93
C ASN A 112 17.40 -0.27 -25.37
N LEU A 113 16.77 -1.06 -24.50
CA LEU A 113 16.29 -2.40 -24.84
C LEU A 113 15.17 -2.37 -25.89
N LYS A 114 14.24 -1.41 -25.81
CA LYS A 114 13.19 -1.22 -26.82
C LYS A 114 13.79 -0.86 -28.18
N GLU A 115 14.77 0.05 -28.21
CA GLU A 115 15.48 0.42 -29.45
C GLU A 115 16.24 -0.76 -30.05
N LYS A 116 16.95 -1.55 -29.23
CA LYS A 116 17.60 -2.79 -29.67
C LYS A 116 16.62 -3.80 -30.24
N LEU A 117 15.45 -3.95 -29.62
CA LEU A 117 14.42 -4.88 -30.05
C LEU A 117 13.77 -4.44 -31.37
N ILE A 118 13.60 -3.13 -31.57
CA ILE A 118 13.16 -2.55 -32.86
C ILE A 118 14.22 -2.80 -33.95
N ASN A 119 15.49 -2.59 -33.65
CA ASN A 119 16.58 -2.80 -34.60
C ASN A 119 16.85 -4.28 -34.92
N LEU A 120 16.52 -5.21 -34.01
CA LEU A 120 16.57 -6.66 -34.25
C LEU A 120 15.40 -7.19 -35.08
N LYS A 121 14.30 -6.44 -35.19
CA LYS A 121 13.10 -6.78 -35.96
C LYS A 121 13.10 -6.16 -37.37
N ARG A 122 14.14 -5.41 -37.73
CA ARG A 122 14.41 -4.90 -39.08
C ARG A 122 15.49 -5.74 -39.74
#